data_AF-A0AB36S877-F1
#
_entry.id   AF-A0AB36S877-F1
#
_cell.length_a   1.000
_cell.length_b   1.000
_cell.length_c   1.000
_cell.angle_alpha   90.00
_cell.angle_beta   90.00
_cell.angle_gamma   90.00
#
_symmetry.space_group_name_H-M   'P 1'
#
loop_
_entity.id
_entity.type
_entity.pdbx_description
1 polymer ?
#
loop_
_entity_poly.entity_id
_entity_poly.type
_entity_poly.pdbx_seq_one_letter_code
_entity_poly.pdbx_strand_id
1 'polypeptide(L)'
;MLDMKIEDYRITSDSRQITLSKVRRDEEGNIRYIENSEGQKEESRVDIGYYQTLSMCLRAIQRDYTQSEGTVIKSIIEYKKALERITRHFENECEIEGVKNG
;
A
#
# COMPACT_ATOMS: atom_id res chain seq x y z
N MET A 1 -0.17 -15.39 -6.73
CA MET A 1 -0.29 -14.80 -5.39
C MET A 1 0.24 -13.39 -5.52
N LEU A 2 -0.55 -12.37 -5.16
CA LEU A 2 -0.09 -10.99 -5.27
C LEU A 2 0.95 -10.70 -4.18
N ASP A 3 1.98 -9.95 -4.53
CA ASP A 3 2.96 -9.37 -3.60
C ASP A 3 3.43 -8.02 -4.16
N MET A 4 2.58 -7.00 -4.03
CA MET A 4 2.81 -5.67 -4.58
C MET A 4 3.18 -4.68 -3.48
N LYS A 5 4.04 -3.71 -3.83
CA LYS A 5 4.45 -2.63 -2.93
C LYS A 5 4.15 -1.29 -3.58
N ILE A 6 3.35 -0.47 -2.92
CA ILE A 6 2.96 0.85 -3.40
C ILE A 6 3.23 1.84 -2.28
N GLU A 7 4.28 2.64 -2.40
CA GLU A 7 4.70 3.57 -1.33
C GLU A 7 4.80 2.81 0.02
N ASP A 8 4.02 3.21 1.01
CA ASP A 8 3.95 2.57 2.33
C ASP A 8 3.01 1.35 2.40
N TYR A 9 2.25 1.10 1.35
CA TYR A 9 1.28 0.01 1.29
C TYR A 9 1.90 -1.29 0.79
N ARG A 10 1.43 -2.39 1.36
CA ARG A 10 1.77 -3.77 0.98
C ARG A 10 0.47 -4.49 0.68
N ILE A 11 0.37 -5.00 -0.54
CA ILE A 11 -0.81 -5.73 -1.02
C ILE A 11 -0.37 -7.17 -1.25
N THR A 12 -0.87 -8.07 -0.42
CA THR A 12 -0.68 -9.50 -0.63
C THR A 12 -2.01 -10.17 -0.91
N SER A 13 -2.01 -11.35 -1.50
CA SER A 13 -3.24 -12.13 -1.63
C SER A 13 -3.01 -13.57 -1.19
N ASP A 14 -4.08 -14.25 -0.81
CA ASP A 14 -4.12 -15.70 -0.70
C ASP A 14 -5.26 -16.24 -1.59
N SER A 15 -5.67 -17.49 -1.37
CA SER A 15 -6.78 -18.10 -2.12
C SER A 15 -8.17 -17.56 -1.75
N ARG A 16 -8.28 -16.73 -0.72
CA ARG A 16 -9.54 -16.23 -0.16
C ARG A 16 -9.70 -14.73 -0.34
N GLN A 17 -8.63 -13.95 -0.22
CA GLN A 17 -8.72 -12.51 -0.14
C GLN A 17 -7.42 -11.80 -0.47
N ILE A 18 -7.53 -10.49 -0.67
CA ILE A 18 -6.42 -9.54 -0.75
C ILE A 18 -6.27 -8.87 0.61
N THR A 19 -5.06 -8.90 1.16
CA THR A 19 -4.69 -8.23 2.40
C THR A 19 -3.96 -6.93 2.09
N LEU A 20 -4.44 -5.83 2.66
CA LEU A 20 -3.77 -4.54 2.62
C LEU A 20 -3.18 -4.24 3.99
N SER A 21 -1.89 -3.94 4.02
CA SER A 21 -1.20 -3.45 5.20
C SER A 21 -0.36 -2.22 4.85
N LYS A 22 0.03 -1.45 5.86
CA LYS A 22 0.89 -0.28 5.72
C LYS A 22 2.11 -0.42 6.62
N VAL A 23 3.28 -0.08 6.11
CA VAL A 23 4.51 -0.10 6.89
C VAL A 23 4.46 0.99 7.96
N ARG A 24 5.01 0.68 9.14
CA ARG A 24 5.27 1.68 10.17
C ARG A 24 6.60 2.37 9.86
N ARG A 25 6.64 3.67 10.07
CA ARG A 25 7.87 4.45 10.02
C ARG A 25 8.38 4.72 11.44
N ASP A 26 9.70 4.86 11.59
CA ASP A 26 10.33 5.31 12.83
C ASP A 26 10.32 6.85 12.92
N GLU A 27 10.91 7.39 13.99
CA GLU A 27 10.94 8.84 14.26
C GLU A 27 11.76 9.63 13.21
N GLU A 28 12.68 8.96 12.51
CA GLU A 28 13.48 9.53 11.42
C GLU A 28 12.75 9.44 10.07
N GLY A 29 11.58 8.79 10.06
CA GLY A 29 10.78 8.57 8.87
C GLY A 29 11.22 7.37 8.03
N ASN A 30 12.15 6.53 8.51
CA ASN A 30 12.55 5.31 7.81
C ASN A 30 11.54 4.18 8.06
N ILE A 31 11.49 3.18 7.17
CA ILE A 31 10.67 1.99 7.40
C ILE A 31 11.20 1.26 8.64
N ARG A 32 10.32 1.02 9.61
CA ARG A 32 10.65 0.26 10.81
C ARG A 32 10.68 -1.23 10.47
N TYR A 33 11.72 -1.92 10.91
CA TYR A 33 11.85 -3.37 10.81
C TYR A 33 11.72 -4.04 12.18
N ILE A 34 11.18 -5.25 12.22
CA ILE A 34 11.13 -6.13 13.39
C ILE A 34 11.81 -7.45 13.05
N GLU A 35 12.27 -8.15 14.08
CA GLU A 35 12.82 -9.50 13.93
C GLU A 35 11.71 -10.52 14.20
N ASN A 36 11.50 -11.46 13.28
CA ASN A 36 10.53 -12.53 13.45
C ASN A 36 11.09 -13.67 14.33
N SER A 37 10.26 -14.68 14.61
CA SER A 37 10.66 -15.83 15.45
C SER A 37 11.82 -16.66 14.89
N GLU A 38 12.17 -16.47 13.62
CA GLU A 38 13.28 -17.16 12.93
C GLU A 38 14.55 -16.30 12.86
N GLY A 39 14.55 -15.11 13.48
CA GLY A 39 15.69 -14.19 13.45
C GLY A 39 15.79 -13.37 12.16
N GLN A 40 14.76 -13.38 11.31
CA GLN A 40 14.77 -12.63 10.05
C GLN A 40 14.14 -11.25 10.24
N LYS A 41 14.72 -10.24 9.58
CA LYS A 41 14.16 -8.89 9.58
C LYS A 41 12.99 -8.79 8.60
N GLU A 42 11.83 -8.37 9.10
CA GLU A 42 10.66 -8.05 8.30
C GLU A 42 10.18 -6.63 8.56
N GLU A 43 9.50 -6.03 7.58
CA GLU A 43 8.89 -4.71 7.75
C GLU A 43 7.83 -4.78 8.85
N SER A 44 7.89 -3.86 9.82
CA SER A 44 6.82 -3.69 10.78
C SER A 44 5.60 -3.10 10.06
N ARG A 45 4.47 -3.80 10.13
CA ARG A 45 3.24 -3.42 9.40
C ARG A 45 2.07 -3.24 10.35
N VAL A 46 1.09 -2.47 9.90
CA VAL A 46 -0.26 -2.41 10.47
C VAL A 46 -1.25 -2.86 9.41
N ASP A 47 -2.15 -3.77 9.78
CA ASP A 47 -3.21 -4.22 8.88
C ASP A 47 -4.24 -3.11 8.69
N ILE A 48 -4.57 -2.82 7.43
CA ILE A 48 -5.63 -1.87 7.06
C ILE A 48 -6.93 -2.62 6.82
N GLY A 49 -6.87 -3.76 6.14
CA GLY A 49 -8.05 -4.59 5.93
C GLY A 49 -7.91 -5.64 4.84
N TYR A 50 -9.01 -6.34 4.62
CA TYR A 50 -9.14 -7.43 3.66
C TYR A 50 -10.17 -7.09 2.59
N TYR A 51 -9.86 -7.39 1.33
CA TYR A 51 -10.65 -7.00 0.18
C TYR A 51 -10.81 -8.16 -0.81
N GLN A 52 -11.95 -8.19 -1.50
CA GLN A 52 -12.25 -9.25 -2.47
C GLN A 52 -11.64 -8.98 -3.85
N THR A 53 -11.36 -7.70 -4.17
CA THR A 53 -10.81 -7.31 -5.48
C THR A 53 -9.76 -6.20 -5.35
N LEU A 54 -8.85 -6.14 -6.33
CA LEU A 54 -7.84 -5.08 -6.42
C LEU A 54 -8.48 -3.69 -6.50
N SER A 55 -9.62 -3.54 -7.18
CA SER A 55 -10.35 -2.26 -7.25
C SER A 55 -10.86 -1.80 -5.88
N MET A 56 -11.30 -2.73 -5.02
CA MET A 56 -11.69 -2.38 -3.64
C MET A 56 -10.48 -1.99 -2.79
N CYS A 57 -9.38 -2.73 -2.95
CA CYS A 57 -8.10 -2.42 -2.29
C CYS A 57 -7.60 -1.01 -2.67
N LEU A 58 -7.62 -0.66 -3.96
CA LEU A 58 -7.23 0.67 -4.44
C LEU A 58 -8.07 1.80 -3.80
N ARG A 59 -9.39 1.62 -3.69
CA ARG A 59 -10.26 2.61 -3.02
C ARG A 59 -9.91 2.80 -1.55
N ALA A 60 -9.51 1.72 -0.87
CA ALA A 60 -9.05 1.79 0.51
C ALA A 60 -7.71 2.52 0.63
N ILE A 61 -6.76 2.25 -0.27
CA ILE A 61 -5.48 2.97 -0.35
C ILE A 61 -5.71 4.46 -0.60
N GLN A 62 -6.54 4.82 -1.57
CA GLN A 62 -6.87 6.22 -1.88
C GLN A 62 -7.46 6.96 -0.67
N ARG A 63 -8.37 6.29 0.06
CA ARG A 63 -8.97 6.85 1.28
C ARG A 63 -7.92 7.01 2.38
N ASP A 64 -7.16 5.96 2.69
CA ASP A 64 -6.12 6.02 3.72
C ASP A 64 -5.06 7.07 3.38
N TYR A 65 -4.56 7.10 2.15
CA TYR A 65 -3.52 8.03 1.72
C TYR A 65 -3.94 9.48 1.91
N THR A 66 -5.17 9.81 1.51
CA THR A 66 -5.69 11.18 1.59
C THR A 66 -6.19 11.59 2.99
N GLN A 67 -6.40 10.63 3.90
CA GLN A 67 -6.88 10.87 5.27
C GLN A 67 -5.83 10.57 6.34
N SER A 68 -4.69 9.96 5.97
CA SER A 68 -3.67 9.53 6.92
C SER A 68 -2.93 10.71 7.54
N GLU A 69 -2.54 10.53 8.79
CA GLU A 69 -1.68 11.45 9.51
C GLU A 69 -0.37 11.67 8.70
N GLY A 70 -0.06 12.93 8.41
CA GLY A 70 1.12 13.33 7.61
C GLY A 70 0.81 13.87 6.21
N THR A 71 -0.38 13.61 5.65
CA THR A 71 -0.77 14.17 4.34
C THR A 71 -1.69 15.38 4.52
N VAL A 72 -1.11 16.58 4.51
CA VAL A 72 -1.90 17.82 4.61
C VAL A 72 -2.46 18.19 3.24
N ILE A 73 -3.75 17.95 3.05
CA ILE A 73 -4.49 18.35 1.84
C ILE A 73 -5.27 19.63 2.15
N LYS A 74 -4.84 20.75 1.57
CA LYS A 74 -5.39 22.09 1.82
C LYS A 74 -6.47 22.50 0.81
N SER A 75 -6.60 21.77 -0.30
CA SER A 75 -7.56 22.08 -1.35
C SER A 75 -8.05 20.85 -2.12
N ILE A 76 -9.18 21.00 -2.82
CA ILE A 76 -9.73 19.97 -3.72
C ILE A 76 -8.73 19.63 -4.85
N ILE A 77 -7.93 20.60 -5.31
CA ILE A 77 -6.94 20.38 -6.36
C ILE A 77 -5.81 19.47 -5.84
N GLU A 78 -5.33 19.71 -4.62
CA GLU A 78 -4.33 18.85 -3.99
C GLU A 78 -4.88 17.44 -3.75
N TYR A 79 -6.14 17.33 -3.33
CA TYR A 79 -6.83 16.05 -3.18
C TYR A 79 -6.82 15.25 -4.49
N LYS A 80 -7.21 15.88 -5.60
CA LYS A 80 -7.22 15.23 -6.93
C LYS A 80 -5.81 14.77 -7.33
N LYS A 81 -4.80 15.61 -7.14
CA LYS A 81 -3.40 15.26 -7.44
C LYS A 81 -2.90 14.08 -6.61
N ALA A 82 -3.25 14.04 -5.32
CA ALA A 82 -2.90 12.93 -4.44
C ALA A 82 -3.54 11.61 -4.91
N LEU A 83 -4.83 11.65 -5.28
CA LEU A 83 -5.53 10.50 -5.85
C LEU A 83 -4.92 10.04 -7.17
N GLU A 84 -4.62 10.95 -8.09
CA GLU A 84 -3.99 10.63 -9.38
C GLU A 84 -2.62 9.98 -9.18
N ARG A 85 -1.80 10.51 -8.28
CA ARG A 85 -0.48 9.95 -7.97
C ARG A 85 -0.61 8.50 -7.49
N ILE A 86 -1.39 8.26 -6.44
CA ILE A 86 -1.46 6.92 -5.84
C ILE A 86 -2.12 5.90 -6.77
N THR A 87 -3.07 6.36 -7.61
CA THR A 87 -3.69 5.53 -8.65
C THR A 87 -2.67 5.11 -9.70
N ARG A 88 -1.84 6.03 -10.19
CA ARG A 88 -0.78 5.71 -11.17
C ARG A 88 0.25 4.74 -10.61
N HIS A 89 0.68 4.92 -9.35
CA HIS A 89 1.60 3.95 -8.75
C HIS A 89 0.97 2.56 -8.68
N PHE A 90 -0.31 2.47 -8.35
CA PHE A 90 -1.03 1.21 -8.33
C PHE A 90 -1.12 0.57 -9.72
N GLU A 91 -1.51 1.33 -10.73
CA GLU A 91 -1.61 0.88 -12.12
C GLU A 91 -0.26 0.39 -12.65
N ASN A 92 0.82 1.13 -12.39
CA ASN A 92 2.18 0.75 -12.80
C ASN A 92 2.60 -0.60 -12.21
N GLU A 93 2.33 -0.84 -10.92
CA GLU A 93 2.63 -2.14 -10.29
C GLU A 93 1.80 -3.26 -10.93
N CYS A 94 0.54 -3.02 -11.28
CA CYS A 94 -0.28 -3.99 -12.02
C CYS A 94 0.27 -4.26 -13.44
N GLU A 95 0.78 -3.25 -14.14
CA GLU A 95 1.37 -3.41 -15.48
C GLU A 95 2.68 -4.22 -15.44
N ILE A 96 3.52 -4.00 -14.44
CA ILE A 96 4.78 -4.75 -14.26
C ILE A 96 4.51 -6.26 -14.06
N GLU A 97 3.41 -6.61 -13.39
CA GLU A 97 2.96 -8.01 -13.29
C GLU A 97 2.41 -8.56 -14.62
N GLY A 98 1.84 -7.70 -15.47
CA GLY A 98 1.33 -8.07 -16.80
C GLY A 98 2.43 -8.36 -17.83
N VAL A 99 3.55 -7.62 -17.78
CA VAL A 99 4.67 -7.78 -18.73
C VAL A 99 5.52 -9.02 -18.45
N LYS A 100 5.59 -9.51 -17.20
CA LYS A 100 6.33 -10.74 -16.86
C LYS A 100 5.64 -12.04 -17.32
N ASN A 101 4.41 -11.96 -17.81
CA ASN A 101 3.64 -13.09 -18.32
C ASN A 101 3.42 -13.05 -19.84
N GLY A 102 4.20 -12.24 -20.57
CA GLY A 102 4.18 -12.13 -22.04
C GLY A 102 5.34 -12.84 -22.71
#